data_AF-A0A7C8Z384-F1
#
_entry.id   AF-A0A7C8Z384-F1
#
_cell.length_a   1.000
_cell.length_b   1.000
_cell.length_c   1.000
_cell.angle_alpha   90.00
_cell.angle_beta   90.00
_cell.angle_gamma   90.00
#
_symmetry.space_group_name_H-M   'P 1'
#
loop_
_entity.id
_entity.type
_entity.pdbx_description
1 polymer ?
#
loop_
_entity_poly.entity_id
_entity_poly.type
_entity_poly.pdbx_seq_one_letter_code
_entity_poly.pdbx_strand_id
1 'polypeptide(L)'
;KVAESIDKWLLCGSQLCRLFQLNELYLNDAQKVRIYHYYIPVFLWCEDQISQHASMFKDGQEVPPLVIGFSAPQGCGKTTLVFALNYLFDASGRKCATVSIDDFYLTFEEQVKLREANPGNRLLEFRGNAGSHDLSLSVDTLTA
;
A
#
# COMPACT_ATOMS: atom_id res chain seq x y z
N LYS A 1 -1.98 -6.36 -27.90
CA LYS A 1 -1.31 -5.16 -27.33
C LYS A 1 -2.29 -4.06 -26.90
N VAL A 2 -2.99 -3.34 -27.79
CA VAL A 2 -3.96 -2.28 -27.35
C VAL A 2 -5.27 -2.88 -26.81
N ALA A 3 -5.85 -3.86 -27.52
CA ALA A 3 -7.10 -4.51 -27.09
C ALA A 3 -6.96 -5.20 -25.71
N GLU A 4 -5.91 -6.02 -25.52
CA GLU A 4 -5.61 -6.66 -24.23
C GLU A 4 -5.39 -5.64 -23.09
N SER A 5 -4.83 -4.47 -23.41
CA SER A 5 -4.66 -3.39 -22.43
C SER A 5 -6.01 -2.76 -22.04
N ILE A 6 -6.96 -2.65 -22.98
CA ILE A 6 -8.31 -2.15 -22.72
C ILE A 6 -9.10 -3.17 -21.90
N ASP A 7 -9.02 -4.45 -22.24
CA ASP A 7 -9.71 -5.52 -21.50
C ASP A 7 -9.24 -5.60 -20.05
N LYS A 8 -7.91 -5.52 -19.81
CA LYS A 8 -7.36 -5.46 -18.45
C LYS A 8 -7.84 -4.21 -17.71
N TRP A 9 -7.94 -3.08 -18.40
CA TRP A 9 -8.42 -1.82 -17.82
C TRP A 9 -9.89 -1.91 -17.38
N LEU A 10 -10.75 -2.44 -18.25
CA LEU A 10 -12.17 -2.65 -17.96
C LEU A 10 -12.37 -3.67 -16.84
N LEU A 11 -11.62 -4.78 -16.86
CA LEU A 11 -11.66 -5.78 -15.80
C LEU A 11 -11.28 -5.17 -14.44
N CYS A 12 -10.20 -4.39 -14.37
CA CYS A 12 -9.81 -3.70 -13.13
C CYS A 12 -10.90 -2.70 -12.70
N GLY A 13 -11.51 -1.98 -13.65
CA GLY A 13 -12.62 -1.06 -13.39
C GLY A 13 -13.82 -1.76 -12.75
N SER A 14 -14.23 -2.91 -13.31
CA SER A 14 -15.33 -3.70 -12.78
C SER A 14 -15.02 -4.28 -11.39
N GLN A 15 -13.79 -4.76 -11.18
CA GLN A 15 -13.32 -5.23 -9.86
C GLN A 15 -13.35 -4.12 -8.81
N LEU A 16 -12.89 -2.91 -9.15
CA LEU A 16 -12.92 -1.76 -8.25
C LEU A 16 -14.35 -1.27 -7.99
N CYS A 17 -15.22 -1.26 -9.00
CA CYS A 17 -16.64 -0.95 -8.82
C CYS A 17 -17.28 -1.94 -7.85
N ARG A 18 -17.00 -3.24 -7.98
CA ARG A 18 -17.48 -4.27 -7.05
C ARG A 18 -16.97 -4.05 -5.64
N LEU A 19 -15.67 -3.80 -5.48
CA LEU A 19 -15.04 -3.54 -4.17
C LEU A 19 -15.70 -2.38 -3.44
N PHE A 20 -15.94 -1.27 -4.15
CA PHE A 20 -16.50 -0.04 -3.57
C PHE A 20 -18.04 0.03 -3.66
N GLN A 21 -18.70 -1.05 -4.09
CA GLN A 21 -20.16 -1.12 -4.26
C GLN A 21 -20.71 0.00 -5.15
N LEU A 22 -19.98 0.32 -6.22
CA LEU A 22 -20.35 1.34 -7.19
C LEU A 22 -21.07 0.72 -8.38
N ASN A 23 -22.03 1.46 -8.94
CA ASN A 23 -22.67 1.07 -10.17
C ASN A 23 -21.77 1.47 -11.36
N GLU A 24 -21.16 0.47 -12.00
CA GLU A 24 -20.23 0.65 -13.12
C GLU A 24 -20.85 1.44 -14.29
N LEU A 25 -22.17 1.31 -14.52
CA LEU A 25 -22.88 2.02 -15.58
C LEU A 25 -23.17 3.49 -15.25
N TYR A 26 -23.09 3.88 -13.97
CA TYR A 26 -23.52 5.19 -13.48
C TYR A 26 -22.50 5.80 -12.49
N LEU A 27 -21.21 5.76 -12.85
CA LEU A 27 -20.17 6.44 -12.09
C LEU A 27 -20.25 7.96 -12.27
N ASN A 28 -20.14 8.71 -11.18
CA ASN A 28 -19.91 10.16 -11.25
C ASN A 28 -18.46 10.47 -11.64
N ASP A 29 -18.18 11.73 -11.98
CA ASP A 29 -16.86 12.12 -12.50
C ASP A 29 -15.73 11.90 -11.49
N ALA A 30 -15.98 12.15 -10.20
CA ALA A 30 -14.98 11.91 -9.15
C ALA A 30 -14.65 10.42 -9.00
N GLN A 31 -15.64 9.54 -9.12
CA GLN A 31 -15.45 8.09 -9.12
C GLN A 31 -14.69 7.62 -10.35
N LYS A 32 -15.03 8.12 -11.54
CA LYS A 32 -14.31 7.81 -12.79
C LYS A 32 -12.84 8.21 -12.69
N VAL A 33 -12.55 9.43 -12.24
CA VAL A 33 -11.18 9.90 -12.06
C VAL A 33 -10.43 9.02 -11.06
N ARG A 34 -11.05 8.69 -9.91
CA ARG A 34 -10.42 7.85 -8.89
C ARG A 34 -10.08 6.45 -9.41
N ILE A 35 -11.01 5.80 -10.09
CA ILE A 35 -10.82 4.43 -10.60
C ILE A 35 -9.90 4.44 -11.81
N TYR A 36 -10.28 5.14 -12.86
CA TYR A 36 -9.66 5.02 -14.17
C TYR A 36 -8.42 5.90 -14.33
N HIS A 37 -8.30 7.03 -13.62
CA HIS A 37 -7.13 7.91 -13.77
C HIS A 37 -6.15 7.79 -12.61
N TYR A 38 -6.47 7.05 -11.55
CA TYR A 38 -5.59 6.90 -10.40
C TYR A 38 -5.37 5.45 -9.98
N TYR A 39 -6.40 4.73 -9.53
CA TYR A 39 -6.20 3.38 -8.96
C TYR A 39 -5.71 2.36 -9.99
N ILE A 40 -6.32 2.32 -11.19
CA ILE A 40 -5.90 1.40 -12.25
C ILE A 40 -4.49 1.70 -12.75
N PRO A 41 -4.11 2.96 -13.10
CA PRO A 41 -2.74 3.28 -13.45
C PRO A 41 -1.72 2.88 -12.40
N VAL A 42 -1.99 3.12 -11.11
CA VAL A 42 -1.08 2.72 -10.02
C VAL A 42 -0.95 1.20 -9.93
N PHE A 43 -2.06 0.45 -10.04
CA PHE A 43 -2.02 -1.01 -10.07
C PHE A 43 -1.19 -1.54 -11.23
N LEU A 44 -1.40 -1.02 -12.44
CA LEU A 44 -0.65 -1.44 -13.62
C LEU A 44 0.84 -1.09 -13.53
N TRP A 45 1.17 0.06 -12.93
CA TRP A 45 2.56 0.38 -12.62
C TRP A 45 3.15 -0.63 -11.63
N CYS A 46 2.42 -1.02 -10.59
CA CYS A 46 2.91 -2.04 -9.66
C CYS A 46 3.11 -3.41 -10.35
N GLU A 47 2.21 -3.82 -11.24
CA GLU A 47 2.36 -5.03 -12.06
C GLU A 47 3.63 -5.02 -12.91
N ASP A 48 3.96 -3.87 -13.49
CA ASP A 48 5.19 -3.67 -14.26
C ASP A 48 6.43 -3.76 -13.35
N GLN A 49 6.40 -3.13 -12.17
CA GLN A 49 7.49 -3.24 -11.19
C GLN A 49 7.70 -4.69 -10.71
N ILE A 50 6.61 -5.44 -10.47
CA ILE A 50 6.68 -6.87 -10.12
C ILE A 50 7.35 -7.67 -11.24
N SER A 51 6.98 -7.39 -12.49
CA SER A 51 7.54 -8.08 -13.66
C SER A 51 9.03 -7.78 -13.83
N GLN A 52 9.43 -6.52 -13.66
CA GLN A 52 10.83 -6.10 -13.69
C GLN A 52 11.64 -6.74 -12.56
N HIS A 53 11.14 -6.71 -11.33
CA HIS A 53 11.77 -7.34 -10.17
C HIS A 53 12.00 -8.83 -10.40
N ALA A 54 10.98 -9.58 -10.86
CA ALA A 54 11.10 -11.00 -11.15
C ALA A 54 12.16 -11.30 -12.22
N SER A 55 12.26 -10.45 -13.26
CA SER A 55 13.26 -10.61 -14.34
C SER A 55 14.72 -10.41 -13.90
N MET A 56 14.96 -9.82 -12.72
CA MET A 56 16.31 -9.63 -12.18
C MET A 56 16.90 -10.94 -11.62
N PHE A 57 16.07 -11.97 -11.42
CA PHE A 57 16.47 -13.26 -10.87
C PHE A 57 16.46 -14.32 -11.96
N LYS A 58 17.37 -15.30 -11.84
CA LYS A 58 17.47 -16.40 -12.78
C LYS A 58 16.41 -17.47 -12.50
N ASP A 59 16.07 -18.24 -13.51
CA ASP A 59 15.17 -19.39 -13.37
C ASP A 59 15.65 -20.34 -12.26
N GLY A 60 14.74 -20.70 -11.36
CA GLY A 60 15.02 -21.57 -10.21
C GLY A 60 15.63 -20.88 -8.99
N GLN A 61 15.93 -19.58 -9.05
CA GLN A 61 16.24 -18.80 -7.86
C GLN A 61 14.97 -18.39 -7.13
N GLU A 62 15.02 -18.39 -5.81
CA GLU A 62 13.96 -17.81 -4.99
C GLU A 62 13.93 -16.29 -5.22
N VAL A 63 12.77 -15.78 -5.62
CA VAL A 63 12.55 -14.36 -5.84
C VAL A 63 12.01 -13.76 -4.53
N PRO A 64 12.76 -12.88 -3.84
CA PRO A 64 12.26 -12.24 -2.64
C PRO A 64 11.04 -11.35 -2.99
N PRO A 65 10.13 -11.09 -2.04
CA PRO A 65 9.01 -10.19 -2.27
C PRO A 65 9.47 -8.80 -2.72
N LEU A 66 8.75 -8.20 -3.68
CA LEU A 66 8.93 -6.79 -4.02
C LEU A 66 8.26 -5.92 -2.93
N VAL A 67 9.00 -4.96 -2.39
CA VAL A 67 8.48 -3.98 -1.42
C VAL A 67 8.17 -2.67 -2.14
N ILE A 68 6.92 -2.22 -2.06
CA ILE A 68 6.47 -0.94 -2.63
C ILE A 68 6.05 0.00 -1.49
N GLY A 69 6.80 1.09 -1.31
CA GLY A 69 6.51 2.12 -0.31
C GLY A 69 5.49 3.15 -0.81
N PHE A 70 4.40 3.36 -0.07
CA PHE A 70 3.43 4.42 -0.32
C PHE A 70 3.56 5.53 0.74
N SER A 71 3.84 6.76 0.30
CA SER A 71 3.91 7.94 1.17
C SER A 71 3.03 9.06 0.62
N ALA A 72 2.21 9.64 1.49
CA ALA A 72 1.33 10.76 1.15
C ALA A 72 0.82 11.45 2.43
N PRO A 73 0.36 12.71 2.35
CA PRO A 73 -0.19 13.44 3.50
C PRO A 73 -1.37 12.72 4.16
N GLN A 74 -1.58 12.97 5.45
CA GLN A 74 -2.72 12.40 6.17
C GLN A 74 -4.04 12.81 5.51
N GLY A 75 -4.97 11.87 5.40
CA GLY A 75 -6.29 12.11 4.78
C GLY A 75 -6.32 12.06 3.25
N CYS A 76 -5.18 11.83 2.57
CA CYS A 76 -5.14 11.71 1.10
C CYS A 76 -5.78 10.43 0.54
N GLY A 77 -6.17 9.47 1.39
CA GLY A 77 -6.73 8.19 0.97
C GLY A 77 -5.70 7.09 0.68
N LYS A 78 -4.46 7.18 1.18
CA LYS A 78 -3.43 6.13 1.05
C LYS A 78 -3.95 4.74 1.45
N THR A 79 -4.58 4.63 2.62
CA THR A 79 -5.12 3.35 3.11
C THR A 79 -6.21 2.82 2.17
N THR A 80 -7.02 3.69 1.59
CA THR A 80 -8.06 3.31 0.61
C THR A 80 -7.44 2.83 -0.70
N LEU A 81 -6.38 3.48 -1.18
CA LEU A 81 -5.63 3.03 -2.36
C LEU A 81 -5.00 1.65 -2.09
N VAL A 82 -4.29 1.49 -0.98
CA VAL A 82 -3.63 0.22 -0.61
C VAL A 82 -4.64 -0.91 -0.48
N PHE A 83 -5.82 -0.65 0.09
CA PHE A 83 -6.93 -1.59 0.13
C PHE A 83 -7.41 -2.01 -1.26
N ALA A 84 -7.54 -1.06 -2.19
CA ALA A 84 -7.89 -1.33 -3.59
C ALA A 84 -6.83 -2.17 -4.31
N LEU A 85 -5.55 -1.86 -4.09
CA LEU A 85 -4.44 -2.61 -4.68
C LEU A 85 -4.39 -4.06 -4.18
N ASN A 86 -4.56 -4.27 -2.87
CA ASN A 86 -4.64 -5.63 -2.30
C ASN A 86 -5.74 -6.45 -2.95
N TYR A 87 -6.93 -5.87 -3.10
CA TYR A 87 -8.05 -6.55 -3.74
C TYR A 87 -7.76 -6.89 -5.21
N LEU A 88 -7.14 -5.97 -5.96
CA LEU A 88 -6.76 -6.23 -7.35
C LEU A 88 -5.65 -7.27 -7.49
N PHE A 89 -4.68 -7.32 -6.57
CA PHE A 89 -3.65 -8.35 -6.54
C PHE A 89 -4.23 -9.73 -6.22
N ASP A 90 -5.13 -9.82 -5.24
CA ASP A 90 -5.82 -11.08 -4.94
C ASP A 90 -6.65 -11.56 -6.14
N ALA A 91 -7.41 -10.65 -6.77
CA ALA A 91 -8.17 -10.94 -7.97
C ALA A 91 -7.30 -11.33 -9.18
N SER A 92 -6.03 -10.91 -9.22
CA SER A 92 -5.06 -11.33 -10.26
C SER A 92 -4.24 -12.56 -9.88
N GLY A 93 -4.56 -13.20 -8.74
CA GLY A 93 -3.90 -14.41 -8.27
C GLY A 93 -2.52 -14.17 -7.63
N ARG A 94 -2.22 -12.93 -7.23
CA ARG A 94 -0.97 -12.57 -6.56
C ARG A 94 -1.12 -12.55 -5.05
N LYS A 95 -0.12 -13.10 -4.36
CA LYS A 95 0.02 -12.94 -2.93
C LYS A 95 0.55 -11.53 -2.63
N CYS A 96 -0.17 -10.81 -1.78
CA CYS A 96 0.21 -9.49 -1.33
C CYS A 96 0.04 -9.41 0.19
N ALA A 97 0.95 -8.69 0.84
CA ALA A 97 0.85 -8.34 2.26
C ALA A 97 1.03 -6.83 2.39
N THR A 98 0.31 -6.23 3.33
CA THR A 98 0.42 -4.79 3.60
C THR A 98 0.75 -4.56 5.04
N VAL A 99 1.67 -3.63 5.25
CA VAL A 99 2.09 -3.17 6.56
C VAL A 99 2.04 -1.66 6.59
N SER A 100 1.56 -1.09 7.69
CA SER A 100 1.63 0.34 7.95
C SER A 100 2.78 0.62 8.91
N ILE A 101 3.46 1.76 8.72
CA ILE A 101 4.45 2.21 9.71
C ILE A 101 3.80 2.42 11.09
N ASP A 102 2.52 2.81 11.11
CA ASP A 102 1.74 2.98 12.33
C ASP A 102 1.52 1.67 13.10
N ASP A 103 1.70 0.50 12.46
CA ASP A 103 1.62 -0.80 13.14
C ASP A 103 2.83 -1.04 14.06
N PHE A 104 3.91 -0.26 13.85
CA PHE A 104 5.16 -0.34 14.61
C PHE A 104 5.32 0.81 15.59
N TYR A 105 4.23 1.45 16.05
CA TYR A 105 4.36 2.37 17.18
C TYR A 105 4.89 1.66 18.41
N LEU A 106 5.67 2.38 19.20
CA LEU A 106 6.04 1.94 20.55
C LEU A 106 4.79 1.56 21.34
N THR A 107 4.94 0.62 22.26
CA THR A 107 3.89 0.35 23.25
C THR A 107 3.60 1.60 24.07
N PHE A 108 2.44 1.64 24.71
CA PHE A 108 2.09 2.76 25.58
C PHE A 108 3.16 3.02 26.65
N GLU A 109 3.68 1.96 27.28
CA GLU A 109 4.72 2.07 28.32
C GLU A 109 6.03 2.64 27.77
N GLU A 110 6.45 2.20 26.58
CA GLU A 110 7.65 2.72 25.93
C GLU A 110 7.50 4.16 25.47
N GLN A 111 6.33 4.54 24.96
CA GLN A 111 6.03 5.93 24.60
C GLN A 111 6.05 6.85 25.83
N VAL A 112 5.56 6.37 26.98
CA VAL A 112 5.65 7.11 28.25
C VAL A 112 7.11 7.31 28.66
N LYS A 113 7.92 6.24 28.61
CA LYS A 113 9.37 6.32 28.89
C LYS A 113 10.09 7.28 27.94
N LEU A 114 9.77 7.24 26.64
CA LEU A 114 10.34 8.14 25.63
C LEU A 114 10.04 9.61 25.96
N ARG A 115 8.79 9.92 26.32
CA ARG A 115 8.38 11.26 26.74
C ARG A 115 9.12 11.72 28.00
N GLU A 116 9.18 10.87 29.01
CA GLU A 116 9.83 11.18 30.29
C GLU A 116 11.34 11.38 30.17
N ALA A 117 11.99 10.64 29.27
CA ALA A 117 13.41 10.80 28.96
C ALA A 117 13.72 12.09 28.16
N ASN A 118 12.72 12.71 27.53
CA ASN A 118 12.88 13.88 26.67
C ASN A 118 11.98 15.06 27.12
N PRO A 119 12.11 15.55 28.37
CA PRO A 119 11.25 16.61 28.89
C PRO A 119 11.39 17.88 28.06
N GLY A 120 10.27 18.52 27.74
CA GLY A 120 10.21 19.75 26.94
C GLY A 120 10.22 19.54 25.41
N ASN A 121 10.49 18.31 24.92
CA ASN A 121 10.38 18.01 23.50
C ASN A 121 8.94 17.62 23.13
N ARG A 122 8.16 18.60 22.68
CA ARG A 122 6.75 18.41 22.28
C ARG A 122 6.55 17.43 21.12
N LEU A 123 7.58 17.18 20.31
CA LEU A 123 7.48 16.24 19.19
C LEU A 123 7.50 14.77 19.65
N LEU A 124 8.07 14.49 20.81
CA LEU A 124 8.16 13.12 21.37
C LEU A 124 7.11 12.87 22.46
N GLU A 125 6.24 13.84 22.72
CA GLU A 125 5.19 13.73 23.73
C GLU A 125 4.12 12.68 23.34
N PHE A 126 3.83 12.58 22.04
CA PHE A 126 2.85 11.67 21.47
C PHE A 126 3.45 10.86 20.32
N ARG A 127 2.77 9.76 19.98
CA ARG A 127 3.08 8.96 18.79
C ARG A 127 2.96 9.79 17.51
N GLY A 128 3.77 9.46 16.51
CA GLY A 128 3.67 9.98 15.14
C GLY A 128 5.01 10.43 14.57
N ASN A 129 5.80 11.16 15.36
CA ASN A 129 7.09 11.67 14.89
C ASN A 129 8.19 10.59 14.93
N ALA A 130 9.28 10.85 14.21
CA ALA A 130 10.47 9.99 14.25
C ALA A 130 10.94 9.75 15.70
N GLY A 131 11.26 8.49 16.02
CA GLY A 131 11.60 8.06 17.37
C GLY A 131 10.44 7.42 18.15
N SER A 132 9.19 7.59 17.72
CA SER A 132 8.01 6.98 18.38
C SER A 132 7.66 5.56 17.91
N HIS A 133 8.55 4.90 17.18
CA HIS A 133 8.32 3.58 16.59
C HIS A 133 9.33 2.55 17.10
N ASP A 134 8.89 1.30 17.25
CA ASP A 134 9.78 0.16 17.50
C ASP A 134 10.46 -0.27 16.19
N LEU A 135 11.68 0.21 16.00
CA LEU A 135 12.47 -0.10 14.82
C LEU A 135 12.90 -1.57 14.79
N SER A 136 13.14 -2.19 15.96
CA SER A 136 13.59 -3.58 16.02
C SER A 136 12.48 -4.50 15.53
N LEU A 137 11.26 -4.33 16.04
CA LEU A 137 10.08 -5.06 15.57
C LEU A 137 9.84 -4.86 14.07
N SER A 138 10.02 -3.62 13.58
CA SER A 138 9.80 -3.33 12.16
C SER A 138 10.80 -4.04 11.23
N VAL A 139 12.08 -4.09 11.60
CA VAL A 139 13.12 -4.78 10.83
C VAL A 139 12.89 -6.28 10.88
N ASP A 140 12.69 -6.84 12.08
CA ASP A 140 12.45 -8.27 12.27
C ASP A 140 11.25 -8.74 11.43
N THR A 141 10.16 -7.97 11.43
CA THR A 141 8.95 -8.29 10.63
C THR A 141 9.21 -8.27 9.12
N LEU A 142 10.08 -7.39 8.63
CA LEU A 142 10.39 -7.28 7.20
C LEU A 142 11.45 -8.28 6.72
N THR A 143 12.24 -8.84 7.64
CA THR A 143 13.32 -9.79 7.32
C THR A 143 13.05 -11.24 7.70
N ALA A 144 11.98 -11.52 8.44
CA ALA A 144 11.55 -12.86 8.83
C ALA A 144 11.09 -13.69 7.62
#